data_AF-A0A9W8RYJ2-F1
#
_entry.id   AF-A0A9W8RYJ2-F1
#
_cell.length_a   1.000
_cell.length_b   1.000
_cell.length_c   1.000
_cell.angle_alpha   90.00
_cell.angle_beta   90.00
_cell.angle_gamma   90.00
#
_symmetry.space_group_name_H-M   'P 1'
#
loop_
_entity.id
_entity.type
_entity.pdbx_description
1 polymer ?
#
loop_
_entity_poly.entity_id
_entity_poly.type
_entity_poly.pdbx_seq_one_letter_code
_entity_poly.pdbx_strand_id
1 'polypeptide(L)'
;MATLNTLKRALRQKLDNTTSLTRALSNAQYSDGLDLLVHDAGLEVYQDFVIPQLSLLLAPLFNSRNQISVLEIGPGPKSVGHLPSPLKPKIGKYTAFEPNLLFAARLEEWLNVSSEAGSSLPCLKSIVVHRKPFSLNSGTSAMEDTDEKFHVILFCHSMYGMNPKQPYIEQALGLLVQ
;
A
#
# COMPACT_ATOMS: atom_id res chain seq x y z
N MET A 1 14.74 -0.68 -38.34
CA MET A 1 14.01 -0.06 -37.22
C MET A 1 13.94 -1.05 -36.06
N ALA A 2 14.41 -0.68 -34.88
CA ALA A 2 14.23 -1.51 -33.69
C ALA A 2 12.75 -1.48 -33.29
N THR A 3 12.11 -2.65 -33.19
CA THR A 3 10.74 -2.77 -32.69
C THR A 3 10.75 -3.21 -31.24
N LEU A 4 9.65 -2.99 -30.51
CA LEU A 4 9.49 -3.49 -29.14
C LEU A 4 9.76 -5.00 -29.03
N ASN A 5 9.39 -5.77 -30.07
CA ASN A 5 9.65 -7.21 -30.13
C ASN A 5 11.14 -7.52 -30.30
N THR A 6 11.86 -6.73 -31.10
CA THR A 6 13.31 -6.87 -31.27
C THR A 6 14.05 -6.57 -29.96
N LEU A 7 13.61 -5.54 -29.21
CA LEU A 7 14.15 -5.21 -27.90
C LEU A 7 13.86 -6.30 -26.85
N LYS A 8 12.60 -6.77 -26.75
CA LYS A 8 12.23 -7.87 -25.84
C LYS A 8 13.08 -9.13 -26.08
N ARG A 9 13.30 -9.49 -27.34
CA ARG A 9 14.11 -10.66 -27.71
C ARG A 9 15.57 -10.47 -27.33
N ALA A 10 16.16 -9.32 -27.63
CA ALA A 10 17.55 -9.02 -27.28
C ALA A 10 17.79 -9.02 -25.77
N LEU A 11 16.84 -8.49 -24.98
CA LEU A 11 16.92 -8.51 -23.52
C LEU A 11 16.84 -9.93 -22.95
N ARG A 12 15.94 -10.77 -23.46
CA ARG A 12 15.84 -12.19 -23.04
C ARG A 12 17.13 -12.96 -23.32
N GLN A 13 17.68 -12.82 -24.52
CA GLN A 13 18.95 -13.46 -24.89
C GLN A 13 20.13 -13.00 -24.01
N LYS A 14 20.13 -11.74 -23.58
CA LYS A 14 21.15 -11.23 -22.66
C LYS A 14 20.95 -11.75 -21.23
N LEU A 15 19.71 -12.02 -20.83
CA LEU A 15 19.35 -12.56 -19.51
C LEU A 15 19.56 -14.06 -19.38
N ASP A 16 19.39 -14.85 -20.44
CA ASP A 16 19.59 -16.32 -20.41
C ASP A 16 21.03 -16.71 -20.00
N ASN A 17 21.98 -15.78 -20.11
CA ASN A 17 23.37 -15.95 -19.65
C ASN A 17 23.57 -15.59 -18.15
N THR A 18 22.52 -15.19 -17.44
CA THR A 18 22.57 -14.72 -16.05
C THR A 18 21.66 -15.60 -15.19
N THR A 19 22.24 -16.49 -14.39
CA THR A 19 21.62 -17.57 -13.60
C THR A 19 20.69 -17.14 -12.45
N SER A 20 20.12 -15.94 -12.46
CA SER A 20 19.42 -15.34 -11.29
C SER A 20 17.95 -14.95 -11.50
N LEU A 21 17.23 -15.56 -12.44
CA LEU A 21 15.84 -15.19 -12.75
C LEU A 21 14.79 -15.61 -11.70
N THR A 22 15.14 -16.48 -10.74
CA THR A 22 14.18 -17.05 -9.76
C THR A 22 14.34 -16.52 -8.34
N ARG A 23 15.37 -15.72 -8.06
CA ARG A 23 15.60 -15.16 -6.72
C ARG A 23 14.68 -13.95 -6.49
N ALA A 24 13.89 -13.99 -5.42
CA ALA A 24 13.15 -12.82 -4.96
C ALA A 24 14.12 -11.66 -4.67
N LEU A 25 13.75 -10.45 -5.09
CA LEU A 25 14.52 -9.24 -4.81
C LEU A 25 14.65 -9.04 -3.30
N SER A 26 15.82 -8.59 -2.84
CA SER A 26 15.95 -8.10 -1.48
C SER A 26 15.10 -6.83 -1.28
N ASN A 27 14.81 -6.48 -0.02
CA ASN A 27 14.06 -5.25 0.29
C ASN A 27 14.68 -3.99 -0.33
N ALA A 28 16.01 -3.90 -0.33
CA ALA A 28 16.76 -2.80 -0.93
C ALA A 28 16.64 -2.82 -2.46
N GLN A 29 16.86 -3.99 -3.09
CA GLN A 29 16.74 -4.11 -4.55
C GLN A 29 15.34 -3.78 -5.06
N TYR A 30 14.30 -4.17 -4.30
CA TYR A 30 12.93 -3.79 -4.63
C TYR A 30 12.70 -2.28 -4.44
N SER A 31 13.23 -1.68 -3.37
CA SER A 31 13.17 -0.23 -3.16
C SER A 31 13.81 0.53 -4.31
N ASP A 32 15.05 0.20 -4.66
CA ASP A 32 15.79 0.86 -5.73
C ASP A 32 15.05 0.74 -7.08
N GLY A 33 14.50 -0.45 -7.35
CA GLY A 33 13.70 -0.69 -8.54
C GLY A 33 12.40 0.12 -8.58
N LEU A 34 11.72 0.25 -7.44
CA LEU A 34 10.52 1.08 -7.33
C LEU A 34 10.86 2.58 -7.49
N ASP A 35 11.91 3.05 -6.83
CA ASP A 35 12.34 4.45 -6.90
C ASP A 35 12.64 4.85 -8.35
N LEU A 36 13.26 3.97 -9.14
CA LEU A 36 13.49 4.18 -10.57
C LEU A 36 12.18 4.31 -11.38
N LEU A 37 11.16 3.52 -11.05
CA LEU A 37 9.86 3.57 -11.75
C LEU A 37 9.03 4.80 -11.36
N VAL A 38 9.22 5.31 -10.15
CA VAL A 38 8.45 6.44 -9.60
C VAL A 38 9.06 7.80 -9.96
N HIS A 39 10.34 7.87 -10.36
CA HIS A 39 11.10 9.12 -10.49
C HIS A 39 10.56 10.18 -11.49
N ASP A 40 9.57 9.87 -12.34
CA ASP A 40 8.94 10.86 -13.23
C ASP A 40 7.43 10.56 -13.43
N ALA A 41 7.09 9.78 -14.46
CA ALA A 41 5.70 9.57 -14.89
C ALA A 41 4.83 8.80 -13.88
N GLY A 42 5.44 7.98 -13.02
CA GLY A 42 4.71 7.18 -12.02
C GLY A 42 4.11 8.05 -10.91
N LEU A 43 4.82 9.11 -10.51
CA LEU A 43 4.35 10.06 -9.50
C LEU A 43 3.22 10.94 -10.05
N GLU A 44 3.35 11.40 -11.30
CA GLU A 44 2.33 12.20 -11.99
C GLU A 44 1.00 11.45 -12.10
N VAL A 45 1.01 10.16 -12.50
CA VAL A 45 -0.21 9.35 -12.58
C VAL A 45 -0.88 9.22 -11.20
N TYR A 46 -0.10 9.09 -10.13
CA TYR A 46 -0.67 9.01 -8.79
C TYR A 46 -1.34 10.34 -8.39
N GLN A 47 -0.63 11.46 -8.58
CA GLN A 47 -1.08 12.81 -8.21
C GLN A 47 -2.25 13.31 -9.06
N ASP A 48 -2.19 13.11 -10.38
CA ASP A 48 -3.13 13.72 -11.31
C ASP A 48 -4.35 12.85 -11.60
N PHE A 49 -4.26 11.54 -11.30
CA PHE A 49 -5.34 10.60 -11.60
C PHE A 49 -5.78 9.77 -10.38
N VAL A 50 -4.89 8.97 -9.80
CA VAL A 50 -5.28 8.00 -8.76
C VAL A 50 -5.85 8.71 -7.53
N ILE A 51 -5.17 9.74 -7.02
CA ILE A 51 -5.57 10.47 -5.82
C ILE A 51 -6.88 11.23 -6.00
N PRO A 52 -7.09 12.02 -7.08
CA PRO A 52 -8.37 12.67 -7.33
C PRO A 52 -9.54 11.68 -7.42
N GLN A 53 -9.36 10.57 -8.14
CA GLN A 53 -10.42 9.55 -8.28
C GLN A 53 -10.73 8.86 -6.94
N LEU A 54 -9.70 8.51 -6.18
CA LEU A 54 -9.88 7.93 -4.84
C LEU A 54 -10.60 8.89 -3.90
N SER A 55 -10.26 10.18 -3.97
CA SER A 55 -10.89 11.23 -3.15
C SER A 55 -12.37 11.38 -3.46
N LEU A 56 -12.74 11.36 -4.75
CA LEU A 56 -14.13 11.39 -5.18
C LEU A 56 -14.90 10.16 -4.70
N LEU A 57 -14.32 8.97 -4.83
CA LEU A 57 -14.95 7.72 -4.41
C LEU A 57 -15.19 7.67 -2.90
N LEU A 58 -14.25 8.19 -2.11
CA LEU A 58 -14.32 8.19 -0.65
C LEU A 58 -15.09 9.37 -0.07
N ALA A 59 -15.35 10.44 -0.84
CA ALA A 59 -15.98 11.66 -0.33
C ALA A 59 -17.31 11.42 0.42
N PRO A 60 -18.26 10.59 -0.04
CA PRO A 60 -19.50 10.35 0.71
C PRO A 60 -19.26 9.73 2.10
N LEU A 61 -18.32 8.80 2.20
CA LEU A 61 -17.95 8.14 3.45
C LEU A 61 -17.29 9.15 4.41
N PHE A 62 -16.35 9.94 3.90
CA PHE A 62 -15.68 10.96 4.71
C PHE A 62 -16.65 12.07 5.12
N ASN A 63 -17.64 12.44 4.30
CA ASN A 63 -18.61 13.49 4.65
C ASN A 63 -19.62 13.05 5.71
N SER A 64 -19.94 11.76 5.80
CA SER A 64 -20.89 11.22 6.76
C SER A 64 -20.29 10.86 8.12
N ARG A 65 -18.95 10.78 8.23
CA ARG A 65 -18.27 10.31 9.45
C ARG A 65 -17.16 11.26 9.87
N ASN A 66 -17.02 11.42 11.19
CA ASN A 66 -15.98 12.26 11.79
C ASN A 66 -14.68 11.49 12.07
N GLN A 67 -14.75 10.16 12.13
CA GLN A 67 -13.60 9.30 12.36
C GLN A 67 -13.66 8.07 11.45
N ILE A 68 -12.59 7.85 10.70
CA ILE A 68 -12.42 6.78 9.72
C ILE A 68 -11.29 5.86 10.21
N SER A 69 -11.51 4.56 10.10
CA SER A 69 -10.48 3.53 10.25
C SER A 69 -10.09 3.01 8.87
N VAL A 70 -8.79 2.98 8.60
CA VAL A 70 -8.22 2.58 7.31
C VAL A 70 -7.32 1.37 7.49
N LEU A 71 -7.48 0.37 6.62
CA LEU A 71 -6.55 -0.73 6.44
C LEU A 71 -5.86 -0.59 5.07
N GLU A 72 -4.55 -0.47 5.04
CA GLU A 72 -3.78 -0.52 3.80
C GLU A 72 -2.97 -1.82 3.68
N ILE A 73 -3.04 -2.46 2.52
CA ILE A 73 -2.32 -3.69 2.23
C ILE A 73 -1.28 -3.37 1.16
N GLY A 74 -0.01 -3.55 1.50
CA GLY A 74 1.19 -3.15 0.75
C GLY A 74 1.29 -1.65 0.47
N PRO A 75 1.14 -0.77 1.46
CA PRO A 75 1.22 0.69 1.26
C PRO A 75 2.57 1.19 0.71
N GLY A 76 3.63 0.38 0.76
CA GLY A 76 4.97 0.88 0.49
C GLY A 76 5.37 1.98 1.48
N PRO A 77 6.25 2.91 1.07
CA PRO A 77 6.82 3.87 2.02
C PRO A 77 5.91 5.06 2.37
N LYS A 78 4.87 5.41 1.57
CA LYS A 78 4.10 6.67 1.72
C LYS A 78 2.62 6.67 1.24
N SER A 79 1.86 5.56 1.27
CA SER A 79 0.57 5.42 0.55
C SER A 79 -0.56 6.43 0.88
N VAL A 80 -1.25 6.34 2.03
CA VAL A 80 -2.33 7.31 2.39
C VAL A 80 -1.88 8.76 2.51
N GLY A 81 -0.57 9.01 2.56
CA GLY A 81 0.00 10.34 2.70
C GLY A 81 -0.38 11.34 1.63
N HIS A 82 -0.90 10.86 0.52
CA HIS A 82 -1.30 11.69 -0.59
C HIS A 82 -2.80 11.97 -0.66
N LEU A 83 -3.61 11.44 0.27
CA LEU A 83 -5.01 11.85 0.37
C LEU A 83 -5.09 13.38 0.55
N PRO A 84 -6.08 14.07 -0.03
CA PRO A 84 -6.20 15.52 0.12
C PRO A 84 -6.23 15.96 1.58
N SER A 85 -5.65 17.12 1.87
CA SER A 85 -5.60 17.72 3.21
C SER A 85 -6.93 17.73 3.97
N PRO A 86 -8.11 17.92 3.34
CA PRO A 86 -9.39 17.85 4.04
C PRO A 86 -9.77 16.46 4.57
N LEU A 87 -9.24 15.39 3.97
CA LEU A 87 -9.56 14.01 4.34
C LEU A 87 -8.64 13.47 5.45
N LYS A 88 -7.38 13.93 5.48
CA LYS A 88 -6.36 13.47 6.44
C LYS A 88 -6.80 13.58 7.91
N PRO A 89 -7.44 14.66 8.39
CA PRO A 89 -7.90 14.77 9.78
C PRO A 89 -9.02 13.80 10.15
N LYS A 90 -9.72 13.20 9.19
CA LYS A 90 -10.78 12.24 9.48
C LYS A 90 -10.25 10.84 9.77
N ILE A 91 -8.99 10.57 9.43
CA ILE A 91 -8.37 9.26 9.69
C ILE A 91 -7.93 9.21 11.15
N GLY A 92 -8.69 8.47 11.96
CA GLY A 92 -8.42 8.32 13.38
C GLY A 92 -7.73 7.01 13.74
N LYS A 93 -7.74 6.03 12.84
CA LYS A 93 -7.07 4.74 13.02
C LYS A 93 -6.50 4.25 11.69
N TYR A 94 -5.26 3.79 11.73
CA TYR A 94 -4.54 3.31 10.56
C TYR A 94 -3.85 1.99 10.85
N THR A 95 -4.15 0.97 10.05
CA THR A 95 -3.51 -0.34 10.10
C THR A 95 -2.91 -0.64 8.73
N ALA A 96 -1.70 -1.21 8.71
CA ALA A 96 -1.01 -1.55 7.47
C ALA A 96 -0.39 -2.94 7.51
N PHE A 97 -0.33 -3.61 6.35
CA PHE A 97 0.47 -4.82 6.13
C PHE A 97 1.52 -4.55 5.05
N GLU A 98 2.80 -4.47 5.43
CA GLU A 98 3.90 -4.20 4.52
C GLU A 98 5.03 -5.22 4.73
N PRO A 99 5.24 -6.16 3.79
CA PRO A 99 6.29 -7.18 3.91
C PRO A 99 7.71 -6.62 3.74
N ASN A 100 7.90 -5.51 3.02
CA ASN A 100 9.21 -4.91 2.85
C ASN A 100 9.59 -4.10 4.10
N LEU A 101 10.58 -4.57 4.84
CA LEU A 101 10.98 -3.97 6.12
C LEU A 101 11.48 -2.53 5.99
N LEU A 102 12.10 -2.16 4.86
CA LEU A 102 12.55 -0.78 4.63
C LEU A 102 11.34 0.14 4.41
N PHE A 103 10.34 -0.33 3.69
CA PHE A 103 9.11 0.42 3.47
C PHE A 103 8.28 0.56 4.74
N ALA A 104 8.13 -0.52 5.50
CA ALA A 104 7.43 -0.47 6.77
C ALA A 104 8.09 0.52 7.75
N ALA A 105 9.43 0.52 7.85
CA ALA A 105 10.16 1.47 8.69
C ALA A 105 10.00 2.92 8.21
N ARG A 106 10.11 3.17 6.91
CA ARG A 106 9.89 4.51 6.31
C ARG A 106 8.45 4.99 6.50
N LEU A 107 7.48 4.09 6.42
CA LEU A 107 6.07 4.38 6.64
C LEU A 107 5.81 4.75 8.10
N GLU A 108 6.34 3.97 9.05
CA GLU A 108 6.27 4.28 10.49
C GLU A 108 6.91 5.63 10.80
N GLU A 109 8.10 5.90 10.26
CA GLU A 109 8.79 7.20 10.41
C GLU A 109 7.94 8.34 9.86
N TRP A 110 7.41 8.18 8.64
CA TRP A 110 6.56 9.18 8.00
C TRP A 110 5.26 9.46 8.78
N LEU A 111 4.70 8.44 9.44
CA LEU A 111 3.54 8.57 10.33
C LEU A 111 3.90 9.23 11.68
N ASN A 112 5.10 8.96 12.22
CA ASN A 112 5.55 9.39 13.55
C ASN A 112 6.19 10.78 13.60
N VAL A 113 6.94 11.21 12.57
CA VAL A 113 7.56 12.57 12.45
C VAL A 113 6.51 13.69 12.45
N SER A 114 5.25 13.31 12.45
CA SER A 114 4.07 14.12 12.29
C SER A 114 3.53 14.73 13.61
N SER A 115 4.06 14.35 14.79
CA SER A 115 3.51 14.76 16.10
C SER A 115 3.71 16.24 16.50
N GLU A 116 4.53 17.01 15.78
CA GLU A 116 4.81 18.43 16.06
C GLU A 116 4.38 19.29 14.85
N ALA A 117 3.30 20.06 15.01
CA ALA A 117 2.78 21.13 14.13
C ALA A 117 2.65 20.90 12.59
N GLY A 118 2.89 19.69 12.07
CA GLY A 118 2.92 19.40 10.63
C GLY A 118 2.49 17.98 10.28
N SER A 119 1.52 17.43 11.02
CA SER A 119 1.17 16.02 10.90
C SER A 119 0.63 15.62 9.52
N SER A 120 1.20 14.57 8.94
CA SER A 120 0.64 13.83 7.82
C SER A 120 -0.78 13.31 8.06
N LEU A 121 -1.14 12.96 9.30
CA LEU A 121 -2.46 12.48 9.72
C LEU A 121 -2.79 13.03 11.12
N PRO A 122 -3.26 14.29 11.21
CA PRO A 122 -3.26 15.07 12.45
C PRO A 122 -4.18 14.56 13.57
N CYS A 123 -5.12 13.65 13.27
CA CYS A 123 -6.06 13.14 14.26
C CYS A 123 -5.90 11.63 14.50
N LEU A 124 -4.76 11.08 14.13
CA LEU A 124 -4.47 9.66 14.22
C LEU A 124 -4.29 9.24 15.70
N LYS A 125 -5.18 8.37 16.19
CA LYS A 125 -5.18 7.90 17.58
C LYS A 125 -4.46 6.56 17.76
N SER A 126 -4.37 5.76 16.70
CA SER A 126 -3.82 4.41 16.73
C SER A 126 -3.20 4.07 15.38
N ILE A 127 -1.99 3.52 15.44
CA ILE A 127 -1.17 3.13 14.30
C ILE A 127 -0.67 1.73 14.53
N VAL A 128 -0.91 0.83 13.56
CA VAL A 128 -0.38 -0.54 13.60
C VAL A 128 0.20 -0.87 12.23
N VAL A 129 1.53 -1.03 12.16
CA VAL A 129 2.21 -1.45 10.92
C VAL A 129 2.71 -2.87 11.10
N HIS A 130 2.07 -3.82 10.43
CA HIS A 130 2.47 -5.20 10.41
C HIS A 130 3.54 -5.42 9.34
N ARG A 131 4.76 -5.76 9.78
CA ARG A 131 5.91 -6.06 8.92
C ARG A 131 5.84 -7.47 8.30
N LYS A 132 4.68 -7.80 7.72
CA LYS A 132 4.36 -9.11 7.15
C LYS A 132 3.33 -8.95 6.02
N PRO A 133 3.23 -9.89 5.07
CA PRO A 133 2.19 -9.85 4.05
C PRO A 133 0.80 -10.04 4.68
N PHE A 134 -0.23 -9.51 4.02
CA PHE A 134 -1.61 -9.89 4.31
C PHE A 134 -1.84 -11.33 3.85
N SER A 135 -2.22 -12.23 4.76
CA SER A 135 -2.29 -13.67 4.52
C SER A 135 -3.69 -14.23 4.76
N LEU A 136 -4.11 -15.17 3.91
CA LEU A 136 -5.29 -16.00 4.14
C LEU A 136 -5.08 -16.83 5.39
N ASN A 137 -6.09 -16.88 6.25
CA ASN A 137 -6.09 -17.67 7.49
C ASN A 137 -5.04 -17.22 8.53
N SER A 138 -5.00 -15.94 8.89
CA SER A 138 -4.41 -15.51 10.16
C SER A 138 -5.25 -15.89 11.39
N GLY A 139 -6.06 -16.96 11.28
CA GLY A 139 -6.56 -17.72 12.41
C GLY A 139 -5.47 -18.66 12.86
N THR A 140 -4.62 -18.27 13.80
CA THR A 140 -4.86 -18.71 15.18
C THR A 140 -4.35 -17.74 16.27
N SER A 141 -4.01 -16.47 15.99
CA SER A 141 -3.54 -15.59 17.09
C SER A 141 -3.42 -14.08 16.87
N ALA A 142 -3.59 -13.52 15.67
CA ALA A 142 -3.29 -12.08 15.46
C ALA A 142 -4.47 -11.19 15.08
N MET A 143 -5.54 -11.72 14.46
CA MET A 143 -6.72 -10.93 14.08
C MET A 143 -8.06 -11.65 14.26
N GLU A 144 -8.08 -12.93 14.67
CA GLU A 144 -9.35 -13.58 15.07
C GLU A 144 -9.80 -13.13 16.47
N ASP A 145 -8.88 -12.61 17.29
CA ASP A 145 -9.18 -12.09 18.63
C ASP A 145 -9.44 -10.57 18.63
N THR A 146 -9.43 -9.95 17.45
CA THR A 146 -9.80 -8.55 17.29
C THR A 146 -11.05 -8.48 16.42
N ASP A 147 -12.18 -8.05 17.02
CA ASP A 147 -13.40 -7.61 16.32
C ASP A 147 -13.15 -6.33 15.48
N GLU A 148 -11.96 -6.24 14.88
CA GLU A 148 -11.43 -5.05 14.25
C GLU A 148 -12.04 -4.90 12.86
N LYS A 149 -12.84 -3.84 12.71
CA LYS A 149 -13.46 -3.46 11.44
C LYS A 149 -12.91 -2.14 10.92
N PHE A 150 -12.90 -2.03 9.59
CA PHE A 150 -12.36 -0.89 8.86
C PHE A 150 -13.43 -0.23 8.01
N HIS A 151 -13.41 1.10 7.94
CA HIS A 151 -14.28 1.86 7.06
C HIS A 151 -13.76 1.83 5.61
N VAL A 152 -12.45 1.78 5.45
CA VAL A 152 -11.77 1.76 4.15
C VAL A 152 -10.69 0.68 4.17
N ILE A 153 -10.65 -0.13 3.12
CA ILE A 153 -9.58 -1.10 2.88
C ILE A 153 -8.99 -0.82 1.50
N LEU A 154 -7.68 -0.61 1.42
CA LEU A 154 -6.97 -0.31 0.18
C LEU A 154 -5.94 -1.39 -0.11
N PHE A 155 -5.99 -1.93 -1.33
CA PHE A 155 -4.95 -2.79 -1.87
C PHE A 155 -4.02 -1.95 -2.75
N CYS A 156 -2.96 -1.42 -2.18
CA CYS A 156 -2.01 -0.57 -2.87
C CYS A 156 -0.88 -1.42 -3.46
N HIS A 157 -0.83 -1.58 -4.78
CA HIS A 157 0.23 -2.35 -5.47
C HIS A 157 0.54 -3.76 -4.91
N SER A 158 -0.38 -4.38 -4.17
CA SER A 158 -0.08 -5.51 -3.28
C SER A 158 -0.70 -6.83 -3.69
N MET A 159 -1.63 -6.81 -4.65
CA MET A 159 -2.30 -8.02 -5.13
C MET A 159 -1.45 -8.87 -6.07
N TYR A 160 -0.26 -8.42 -6.48
CA TYR A 160 0.58 -9.16 -7.44
C TYR A 160 1.08 -10.50 -6.88
N GLY A 161 1.27 -10.60 -5.56
CA GLY A 161 1.68 -11.83 -4.87
C GLY A 161 0.52 -12.68 -4.35
N MET A 162 -0.73 -12.25 -4.49
CA MET A 162 -1.91 -12.90 -3.90
C MET A 162 -2.57 -13.83 -4.91
N ASN A 163 -2.36 -15.14 -4.78
CA ASN A 163 -2.92 -16.13 -5.69
C ASN A 163 -3.47 -17.35 -4.92
N PRO A 164 -4.75 -17.72 -5.12
CA PRO A 164 -5.77 -17.01 -5.88
C PRO A 164 -6.16 -15.67 -5.21
N LYS A 165 -6.57 -14.65 -5.99
CA LYS A 165 -6.93 -13.32 -5.47
C LYS A 165 -8.24 -13.30 -4.68
N GLN A 166 -9.22 -14.09 -5.11
CA GLN A 166 -10.59 -14.06 -4.59
C GLN A 166 -10.68 -14.22 -3.06
N PRO A 167 -10.02 -15.20 -2.42
CA PRO A 167 -10.16 -15.37 -0.97
C PRO A 167 -9.61 -14.18 -0.17
N TYR A 168 -8.63 -13.43 -0.69
CA TYR A 168 -8.08 -12.26 -0.01
C TYR A 168 -9.07 -11.10 -0.04
N ILE A 169 -9.81 -10.97 -1.15
CA ILE A 169 -10.88 -10.01 -1.29
C ILE A 169 -12.02 -10.38 -0.34
N GLU A 170 -12.44 -11.64 -0.30
CA GLU A 170 -13.49 -12.10 0.62
C GLU A 170 -13.12 -11.86 2.08
N GLN A 171 -11.88 -12.17 2.47
CA GLN A 171 -11.39 -11.87 3.81
C GLN A 171 -11.40 -10.37 4.10
N ALA A 172 -10.95 -9.53 3.16
CA ALA A 172 -10.98 -8.07 3.32
C ALA A 172 -12.42 -7.54 3.43
N LEU A 173 -13.36 -8.04 2.62
CA LEU A 173 -14.78 -7.68 2.74
C LEU A 173 -15.34 -8.04 4.12
N GLY A 174 -14.91 -9.16 4.69
CA GLY A 174 -15.25 -9.55 6.06
C GLY A 174 -14.74 -8.58 7.13
N LEU A 175 -13.75 -7.75 6.83
CA LEU A 175 -13.18 -6.75 7.74
C LEU A 175 -13.83 -5.36 7.60
N LEU A 176 -14.78 -5.17 6.68
CA LEU A 176 -15.47 -3.88 6.54
C LEU A 176 -16.49 -3.66 7.67
N VAL A 177 -16.62 -2.42 8.12
CA VAL A 177 -17.74 -1.98 8.99
C VAL A 177 -19.04 -2.09 8.19
N GLN A 178 -20.09 -2.67 8.81
CA GLN A 178 -21.44 -2.72 8.23
C GLN A 178 -22.14 -1.36 8.32
#